data_AF-A0A1A8XGJ3-F1
#
_entry.id   AF-A0A1A8XGJ3-F1
#
_cell.length_a   1.000
_cell.length_b   1.000
_cell.length_c   1.000
_cell.angle_alpha   90.00
_cell.angle_beta   90.00
_cell.angle_gamma   90.00
#
_symmetry.space_group_name_H-M   'P 1'
#
loop_
_entity.id
_entity.type
_entity.pdbx_description
1 polymer ?
#
loop_
_entity_poly.entity_id
_entity_poly.type
_entity_poly.pdbx_seq_one_letter_code
_entity_poly.pdbx_strand_id
1 'polypeptide(L)' 'MLITTGGVLIRTRVSEIRELGRATQGVTLIALDAGEKLAGLEKVVETEDDQDVVPESGDEKAPGMDQS' A
#
# COMPACT_ATOMS: atom_id res chain seq x y z
N MET A 1 6.68 6.83 -2.34
CA MET A 1 5.23 6.97 -2.19
C MET A 1 4.52 6.57 -3.46
N LEU A 2 3.39 5.90 -3.30
CA LEU A 2 2.36 5.71 -4.33
C LEU A 2 1.17 6.58 -3.96
N ILE A 3 0.58 7.28 -4.93
CA ILE A 3 -0.52 8.22 -4.71
C ILE A 3 -1.70 7.82 -5.59
N THR A 4 -2.87 7.57 -5.00
CA THR A 4 -4.08 7.23 -5.76
C THR A 4 -4.90 8.48 -6.11
N THR A 5 -5.80 8.37 -7.08
CA THR A 5 -6.74 9.45 -7.44
C THR A 5 -7.70 9.81 -6.32
N GLY A 6 -7.92 8.93 -5.34
CA GLY A 6 -8.71 9.20 -4.13
C GLY A 6 -7.96 9.95 -3.03
N GLY A 7 -6.69 10.31 -3.26
CA GLY A 7 -5.88 11.02 -2.27
C GLY A 7 -5.27 10.11 -1.21
N VAL A 8 -5.24 8.79 -1.43
CA VAL A 8 -4.53 7.85 -0.55
C VAL A 8 -3.05 7.85 -0.89
N LEU A 9 -2.21 8.02 0.13
CA LEU A 9 -0.75 7.94 0.03
C LEU A 9 -0.26 6.65 0.68
N ILE A 10 0.42 5.81 -0.10
CA ILE A 10 1.01 4.56 0.40
C ILE A 10 2.54 4.66 0.37
N ARG A 11 3.17 4.47 1.54
CA ARG A 11 4.62 4.28 1.66
C ARG A 11 4.93 2.79 1.51
N THR A 12 5.85 2.48 0.60
CA THR A 12 6.36 1.11 0.39
C THR A 12 7.88 1.18 0.43
N ARG A 13 8.52 0.37 1.27
CA ARG A 13 9.98 0.30 1.31
C ARG A 13 10.49 -0.40 0.06
N VAL A 14 11.59 0.08 -0.49
CA VAL A 14 12.19 -0.53 -1.69
C VAL A 14 12.60 -1.98 -1.42
N SER A 15 13.06 -2.29 -0.21
CA SER A 15 13.44 -3.64 0.21
C SER A 15 12.28 -4.65 0.23
N GLU A 16 11.03 -4.19 0.19
CA GLU A 16 9.85 -5.07 0.17
C GLU A 16 9.40 -5.41 -1.26
N ILE A 17 9.96 -4.73 -2.26
CA ILE A 17 9.61 -4.93 -3.67
C ILE A 17 10.45 -6.08 -4.23
N ARG A 18 9.79 -7.09 -4.81
CA ARG A 18 10.47 -8.21 -5.44
C ARG A 18 11.26 -7.77 -6.67
N GLU A 19 12.52 -8.18 -6.73
CA GLU A 19 13.35 -8.02 -7.93
C GLU A 19 12.86 -8.95 -9.05
N LEU A 20 12.67 -8.39 -10.24
CA LEU A 20 12.21 -9.10 -11.42
C LEU A 20 13.00 -8.66 -12.66
N GLY A 21 13.09 -9.56 -13.65
CA GLY A 21 13.72 -9.27 -14.94
C GLY A 21 12.93 -8.25 -15.77
N ARG A 22 13.58 -7.64 -16.77
CA ARG A 22 13.00 -6.56 -17.60
C ARG A 22 11.79 -6.98 -18.43
N ALA A 23 11.72 -8.24 -18.85
CA ALA A 23 10.61 -8.77 -19.66
C ALA A 23 9.59 -9.50 -18.78
N THR A 24 8.95 -8.77 -17.86
CA THR A 24 7.95 -9.32 -16.94
C THR A 24 6.76 -8.37 -16.77
N GLN A 25 5.63 -8.89 -16.30
CA GLN A 25 4.44 -8.09 -15.97
C GLN A 25 4.57 -7.36 -14.61
N GLY A 26 5.56 -7.73 -13.80
CA GLY A 26 5.72 -7.19 -12.45
C GLY A 26 4.91 -7.94 -11.39
N VAL A 27 4.80 -7.31 -10.22
CA VAL A 27 3.96 -7.75 -9.09
C VAL A 27 2.99 -6.66 -8.68
N THR A 28 1.89 -7.06 -8.05
CA THR A 28 0.97 -6.11 -7.42
C THR A 28 1.58 -5.58 -6.12
N LEU A 29 1.76 -4.26 -6.01
CA LEU A 29 2.21 -3.60 -4.78
C LEU A 29 1.07 -3.14 -3.88
N ILE A 30 -0.03 -2.64 -4.48
CA ILE A 30 -1.20 -2.13 -3.77
C ILE A 30 -2.48 -2.65 -4.43
N ALA A 31 -3.51 -2.88 -3.63
CA ALA A 31 -4.87 -3.00 -4.12
C ALA A 31 -5.47 -1.60 -4.28
N LEU A 32 -6.32 -1.40 -5.29
CA LEU A 32 -7.03 -0.16 -5.53
C LEU A 32 -8.53 -0.43 -5.42
N ASP A 33 -9.26 0.56 -4.90
CA ASP A 33 -10.71 0.51 -4.88
C ASP A 33 -11.29 0.60 -6.29
N ALA A 34 -12.55 0.18 -6.43
CA ALA A 34 -13.23 0.16 -7.72
C ALA A 34 -13.30 1.57 -8.33
N GLY A 35 -12.71 1.73 -9.52
CA GLY A 35 -12.68 3.00 -10.24
C GLY A 35 -11.52 3.91 -9.86
N GLU A 36 -10.75 3.58 -8.82
CA GLU A 36 -9.52 4.29 -8.51
C GLU A 36 -8.36 3.89 -9.41
N LYS A 37 -7.42 4.81 -9.60
CA LYS A 37 -6.18 4.60 -10.34
C LYS A 37 -5.00 5.13 -9.54
N LEU A 38 -3.82 4.62 -9.88
CA LEU A 38 -2.57 5.24 -9.44
C LEU A 38 -2.42 6.58 -10.18
N ALA A 39 -2.38 7.67 -9.42
CA ALA A 39 -2.18 9.02 -9.93
C ALA A 39 -0.69 9.36 -10.10
N GLY A 40 0.16 8.84 -9.21
CA GLY A 40 1.60 9.10 -9.27
C GLY A 40 2.45 8.22 -8.37
N LEU A 41 3.76 8.27 -8.63
CA LEU A 41 4.79 7.64 -7.81
C LEU A 41 5.92 8.64 -7.62
N GLU A 42 6.37 8.78 -6.37
CA GLU A 42 7.44 9.71 -5.99
C GLU A 42 8.46 8.97 -5.12
N LYS A 43 9.75 9.21 -5.36
CA LYS A 43 10.80 8.67 -4.48
C LYS A 43 10.88 9.55 -3.24
N VAL A 44 10.83 8.94 -2.07
CA VAL A 44 11.06 9.64 -0.81
C VAL A 44 12.53 9.48 -0.45
N VAL A 45 13.18 10.58 -0.08
CA VAL A 45 14.49 10.54 0.56
C VAL A 45 14.23 10.35 2.05
N GLU A 46 14.63 9.20 2.58
CA GLU A 46 14.52 8.93 4.01
C GLU A 46 15.57 9.77 4.75
N THR A 47 15.11 10.57 5.70
CA THR A 47 15.96 11.22 6.70
C THR A 47 15.96 10.40 7.99
N GLU A 48 16.95 10.61 8.86
CA GLU A 48 17.10 9.83 10.10
C GLU A 48 15.84 9.89 11.01
N ASP A 49 14.99 10.91 10.82
CA ASP A 49 13.72 11.13 11.52
C ASP A 49 12.48 10.40 10.93
N ASP A 50 12.60 9.69 9.80
CA ASP A 50 11.45 9.06 9.10
C ASP A 50 11.00 7.70 9.70
N GLN A 51 11.47 7.33 10.90
CA GLN A 51 11.15 6.04 11.51
C GLN A 51 9.71 6.00 12.07
N ASP A 52 8.89 5.23 11.36
CA ASP A 52 7.64 4.57 11.79
C ASP A 52 6.38 5.41 12.02
N VAL A 53 5.49 5.33 11.03
CA VAL A 53 4.04 5.21 11.26
C VAL A 53 3.56 3.97 10.50
N VAL A 54 3.49 2.84 11.20
CA VAL A 54 2.72 1.69 10.73
C VAL A 54 1.24 1.99 11.03
N PRO A 55 0.36 2.13 10.02
CA PRO A 55 -1.06 2.14 10.30
C PRO A 55 -1.42 0.73 10.78
N GLU A 56 -1.93 0.60 12.00
CA GLU A 56 -2.66 -0.60 12.40
C GLU A 56 -3.83 -0.78 11.43
N SER A 57 -3.73 -1.76 10.53
CA SER A 57 -4.89 -2.25 9.79
C SER A 57 -5.88 -2.81 10.81
N GLY A 58 -6.88 -2.01 11.16
CA GLY A 58 -8.01 -2.43 11.99
C GLY A 58 -8.83 -3.50 11.26
N ASP A 59 -8.51 -4.76 11.52
CA ASP A 59 -9.40 -5.87 11.23
C ASP A 59 -10.54 -5.84 12.27
N GLU A 60 -11.53 -4.99 12.02
CA GLU A 60 -12.77 -4.96 12.79
C GLU A 60 -13.55 -6.24 12.49
N LYS A 61 -13.47 -7.20 13.42
CA LYS A 61 -14.27 -8.42 13.42
C LYS A 61 -15.75 -8.08 13.19
N ALA A 62 -16.29 -8.52 12.07
CA ALA A 62 -17.75 -8.58 11.87
C ALA A 62 -18.38 -9.42 13.00
N PRO A 63 -19.41 -8.93 13.70
CA PRO A 63 -20.08 -9.72 14.73
C PRO A 63 -20.91 -10.81 14.04
N GLY A 64 -20.39 -12.04 14.10
CA GLY A 64 -21.13 -13.24 13.77
C GLY A 64 -22.26 -13.44 14.77
N MET A 65 -23.45 -13.03 14.36
CA MET A 65 -24.73 -13.35 14.96
C MET A 65 -24.96 -14.86 14.81
N ASP A 66 -24.96 -15.61 15.90
CA ASP A 66 -25.62 -16.93 15.96
C ASP A 66 -26.38 -17.05 17.29
N GLN A 67 -27.68 -17.29 17.14
CA GLN A 67 -28.67 -17.48 18.19
C GLN A 67 -28.76 -18.97 18.47
N SER A 68 -28.58 -19.41 19.72
CA SER A 68 -29.32 -20.51 20.38
C SER A 68 -28.79 -20.76 21.79
#